data_AF-A0A536AL35-F1
#
_entry.id   AF-A0A536AL35-F1
#
_cell.length_a   1.000
_cell.length_b   1.000
_cell.length_c   1.000
_cell.angle_alpha   90.00
_cell.angle_beta   90.00
_cell.angle_gamma   90.00
#
_symmetry.space_group_name_H-M   'P 1'
#
loop_
_entity.id
_entity.type
_entity.pdbx_description
1 polymer ?
#
loop_
_entity_poly.entity_id
_entity_poly.type
_entity_poly.pdbx_seq_one_letter_code
_entity_poly.pdbx_strand_id
1 'polypeptide(L)'
;EWQNEVGDAESFLNTVKVDLFQDEVYVFTPRGDVINLPADSTPVDFAYRIHTEVGHRCIGAKVNGRMVPLDYELQNGEIVEILTTKAPHGPSRDWLNFVKSASAKERIRKWFKSQRREENVAKGRDLLDKELHRMHRLNLADLP
;
A
#
# COMPACT_ATOMS: atom_id res chain seq x y z
N GLU A 1 11.38 -7.64 -21.06
CA GLU A 1 11.68 -8.06 -19.67
C GLU A 1 12.65 -7.10 -18.98
N TRP A 2 13.72 -6.64 -19.63
CA TRP A 2 14.64 -5.60 -19.12
C TRP A 2 14.00 -4.26 -18.71
N GLN A 3 12.92 -3.82 -19.36
CA GLN A 3 12.28 -2.53 -19.03
C GLN A 3 11.55 -2.49 -17.68
N ASN A 4 11.10 -3.65 -17.16
CA ASN A 4 10.39 -3.70 -15.88
C ASN A 4 11.37 -3.72 -14.69
N GLU A 5 12.57 -4.29 -14.86
CA GLU A 5 13.60 -4.31 -13.80
C GLU A 5 14.25 -2.94 -13.61
N VAL A 6 14.44 -2.16 -14.68
CA VAL A 6 15.05 -0.82 -14.60
C VAL A 6 14.16 0.16 -13.83
N GLY A 7 12.83 0.12 -14.03
CA GLY A 7 11.89 0.95 -13.28
C GLY A 7 11.79 0.59 -11.79
N ASP A 8 11.98 -0.69 -11.46
CA ASP A 8 11.99 -1.18 -10.07
C ASP A 8 13.28 -0.76 -9.34
N ALA A 9 14.43 -0.83 -10.00
CA ALA A 9 15.71 -0.38 -9.46
C ALA A 9 15.74 1.13 -9.17
N GLU A 10 15.18 1.95 -10.06
CA GLU A 10 15.13 3.40 -9.87
C GLU A 10 14.15 3.79 -8.75
N SER A 11 12.99 3.12 -8.66
CA SER A 11 12.05 3.26 -7.54
C SER A 11 12.67 2.82 -6.20
N PHE A 12 13.44 1.74 -6.21
CA PHE A 12 14.16 1.24 -5.05
C PHE A 12 15.22 2.24 -4.57
N LEU A 13 16.07 2.75 -5.47
CA LEU A 13 17.10 3.74 -5.14
C LEU A 13 16.50 5.04 -4.61
N ASN A 14 15.37 5.49 -5.17
CA ASN A 14 14.66 6.65 -4.66
C ASN A 14 14.05 6.38 -3.28
N THR A 15 13.51 5.19 -3.04
CA THR A 15 12.99 4.81 -1.72
C THR A 15 14.09 4.79 -0.66
N VAL A 16 15.25 4.19 -0.97
CA VAL A 16 16.40 4.12 -0.06
C VAL A 16 16.96 5.52 0.25
N LYS A 17 17.08 6.39 -0.75
CA LYS A 17 17.55 7.78 -0.54
C LYS A 17 16.60 8.60 0.31
N VAL A 18 15.29 8.40 0.16
CA VAL A 18 14.28 9.10 0.96
C VAL A 18 14.32 8.63 2.42
N ASP A 19 14.46 7.32 2.66
CA ASP A 19 14.52 6.76 4.03
C ASP A 19 15.76 7.21 4.83
N LEU A 20 16.88 7.52 4.18
CA LEU A 20 18.15 7.87 4.83
C LEU A 20 18.23 9.30 5.40
N PHE A 21 17.34 10.20 4.98
CA PHE A 21 17.39 11.63 5.36
C PHE A 21 16.06 12.16 5.93
N GLN A 22 15.09 11.29 6.20
CA GLN A 22 13.83 11.73 6.80
C GLN A 22 13.98 11.83 8.31
N ASP A 23 13.56 12.98 8.86
CA ASP A 23 13.26 13.10 10.28
C ASP A 23 12.27 12.00 10.67
N GLU A 24 12.34 11.50 11.91
CA GLU A 24 11.47 10.42 12.40
C GLU A 24 10.50 10.93 13.48
N VAL A 25 9.33 10.32 13.57
CA VAL A 25 8.39 10.43 14.69
C VAL A 25 8.27 9.10 15.42
N TYR A 26 8.25 9.16 16.74
CA TYR A 26 8.16 8.03 17.66
C TYR A 26 6.80 8.07 18.36
N VAL A 27 6.00 7.04 18.11
CA VAL A 27 4.65 6.89 18.66
C VAL A 27 4.52 5.57 19.42
N PHE A 28 3.52 5.49 20.29
CA PHE A 28 3.28 4.32 21.12
C PHE A 28 2.04 3.55 20.64
N THR A 29 2.12 2.22 20.72
CA THR A 29 0.90 1.39 20.70
C THR A 29 0.18 1.51 22.05
N PRO A 30 -1.11 1.14 22.15
CA PRO A 30 -1.83 1.14 23.43
C PRO A 30 -1.22 0.19 24.48
N ARG A 31 -0.35 -0.74 24.05
CA ARG A 31 0.37 -1.66 24.94
C ARG A 31 1.72 -1.12 25.41
N GLY A 32 2.13 0.06 24.94
CA GLY A 32 3.40 0.71 25.30
C GLY A 32 4.58 0.36 24.38
N ASP A 33 4.36 -0.38 23.29
CA ASP A 33 5.42 -0.64 22.31
C ASP A 33 5.73 0.66 21.53
N VAL A 34 7.01 1.00 21.37
CA VAL A 34 7.45 2.16 20.58
C VAL A 34 7.56 1.78 19.11
N ILE A 35 7.01 2.62 18.24
CA ILE A 35 7.13 2.50 16.79
C ILE A 35 7.69 3.82 16.22
N ASN A 36 8.76 3.71 15.43
CA ASN A 36 9.29 4.80 14.64
C ASN A 36 8.67 4.80 13.23
N LEU A 37 8.39 6.00 12.73
CA LEU A 37 7.86 6.27 11.40
C LEU A 37 8.56 7.50 10.82
N PRO A 38 8.57 7.68 9.49
CA PRO A 38 8.98 8.94 8.89
C PRO A 38 8.19 10.13 9.45
N ALA A 39 8.80 11.31 9.49
CA ALA A 39 8.13 12.53 9.89
C ALA A 39 6.86 12.76 9.06
N ASP A 40 5.90 13.44 9.70
CA ASP A 40 4.56 13.71 9.17
C ASP A 40 3.72 12.46 8.89
N SER A 41 4.15 11.27 9.34
CA SER A 41 3.39 10.04 9.15
C SER A 41 2.01 10.11 9.78
N THR A 42 1.07 9.41 9.15
CA THR A 42 -0.34 9.44 9.53
C THR A 42 -0.75 8.17 10.28
N PRO A 43 -1.94 8.12 10.92
CA PRO A 43 -2.47 6.88 11.48
C PRO A 43 -2.51 5.71 10.49
N VAL A 44 -2.71 5.99 9.19
CA VAL A 44 -2.67 4.96 8.14
C VAL A 44 -1.27 4.38 7.99
N ASP A 45 -0.23 5.23 8.00
CA ASP A 45 1.17 4.78 7.99
C ASP A 45 1.47 3.86 9.19
N PHE A 46 1.04 4.27 10.39
CA PHE A 46 1.16 3.48 11.60
C PHE A 46 0.44 2.12 11.50
N ALA A 47 -0.78 2.10 10.95
CA ALA A 47 -1.53 0.86 10.73
C ALA A 47 -0.77 -0.13 9.83
N TYR A 48 -0.21 0.33 8.72
CA TYR A 48 0.60 -0.51 7.82
C TYR A 48 1.97 -0.89 8.40
N ARG A 49 2.51 -0.09 9.32
CA ARG A 49 3.73 -0.41 10.07
C ARG A 49 3.48 -1.55 11.06
N ILE A 50 2.33 -1.57 11.74
CA ILE A 50 1.93 -2.69 12.59
C ILE A 50 1.76 -3.96 11.76
N HIS A 51 0.86 -3.91 10.76
CA HIS A 51 0.60 -5.06 9.89
C HIS A 51 -0.20 -4.65 8.66
N THR A 52 0.08 -5.28 7.52
CA THR A 52 -0.64 -5.04 6.26
C THR A 52 -2.16 -5.19 6.39
N GLU A 53 -2.64 -6.25 7.06
CA GLU A 53 -4.09 -6.44 7.30
C GLU A 53 -4.71 -5.40 8.24
N VAL A 54 -3.94 -4.86 9.19
CA VAL A 54 -4.44 -3.77 10.06
C VAL A 54 -4.64 -2.51 9.21
N GLY A 55 -3.69 -2.21 8.31
CA GLY A 55 -3.83 -1.16 7.31
C GLY A 55 -5.03 -1.37 6.38
N HIS A 56 -5.20 -2.56 5.80
CA HIS A 56 -6.31 -2.85 4.88
C HIS A 56 -7.69 -2.75 5.53
N ARG A 57 -7.79 -3.08 6.82
CA ARG A 57 -9.06 -3.10 7.57
C ARG A 57 -9.28 -1.82 8.37
N CYS A 58 -8.39 -0.84 8.29
CA CYS A 58 -8.47 0.41 9.02
C CYS A 58 -9.73 1.19 8.59
N ILE A 59 -10.55 1.57 9.56
CA ILE A 59 -11.75 2.40 9.37
C ILE A 59 -11.66 3.75 10.10
N GLY A 60 -10.67 3.91 10.97
CA GLY A 60 -10.49 5.10 11.79
C GLY A 60 -9.32 4.95 12.74
N ALA A 61 -9.01 6.02 13.45
CA ALA A 61 -7.93 6.04 14.44
C ALA A 61 -8.31 6.90 15.65
N LYS A 62 -7.71 6.56 16.78
CA LYS A 62 -7.67 7.41 17.96
C LYS A 62 -6.22 7.74 18.30
N VAL A 63 -6.01 8.97 18.72
CA VAL A 63 -4.73 9.43 19.24
C VAL A 63 -4.98 9.95 20.65
N ASN A 64 -4.23 9.43 21.63
CA ASN A 64 -4.42 9.71 23.05
C ASN A 64 -5.88 9.55 23.51
N GLY A 65 -6.55 8.51 22.99
CA GLY A 65 -7.95 8.17 23.29
C GLY A 65 -9.01 9.02 22.58
N ARG A 66 -8.63 10.01 21.76
CA ARG A 66 -9.56 10.88 21.02
C ARG A 66 -9.60 10.51 19.54
N MET A 67 -10.78 10.54 18.93
CA MET A 67 -10.93 10.32 17.48
C MET A 67 -10.19 11.41 16.70
N VAL A 68 -9.41 11.00 15.71
CA VAL A 68 -8.71 11.90 14.79
C VAL A 68 -9.02 11.49 13.34
N PRO A 69 -8.93 12.41 12.38
CA PRO A 69 -9.01 12.05 10.98
C PRO A 69 -7.78 11.21 10.57
N LEU A 70 -7.92 10.42 9.51
CA LEU A 70 -6.88 9.48 9.07
C LEU A 70 -5.66 10.15 8.43
N ASP A 71 -5.79 11.42 8.04
CA ASP A 71 -4.72 12.27 7.49
C ASP A 71 -4.03 13.14 8.56
N TYR A 72 -4.39 12.98 9.84
CA TYR A 72 -3.71 13.63 10.95
C TYR A 72 -2.22 13.27 10.97
N GLU A 73 -1.35 14.26 11.11
CA GLU A 73 0.10 14.05 11.22
C GLU A 73 0.47 13.73 12.67
N LEU A 74 1.06 12.55 12.87
CA LEU A 74 1.41 12.04 14.19
C LEU A 74 2.57 12.81 14.81
N GLN A 75 2.50 13.02 16.12
CA GLN A 75 3.52 13.72 16.89
C GLN A 75 4.27 12.77 17.83
N ASN A 76 5.48 13.17 18.21
CA ASN A 76 6.30 12.42 19.14
C ASN A 76 5.59 12.21 20.49
N GLY A 77 5.59 10.97 20.95
CA GLY A 77 5.07 10.59 22.26
C GLY A 77 3.58 10.31 22.31
N GLU A 78 2.87 10.39 21.19
CA GLU A 78 1.44 10.09 21.15
C GLU A 78 1.15 8.58 21.18
N ILE A 79 0.05 8.19 21.82
CA ILE A 79 -0.48 6.82 21.80
C ILE A 79 -1.51 6.70 20.68
N VAL A 80 -1.25 5.80 19.73
CA VAL A 80 -2.09 5.61 18.54
C VAL A 80 -2.83 4.28 18.62
N GLU A 81 -4.15 4.32 18.51
CA GLU A 81 -5.03 3.15 18.43
C GLU A 81 -5.70 3.12 17.06
N ILE A 82 -5.56 2.01 16.34
CA ILE A 82 -6.19 1.82 15.02
C ILE A 82 -7.50 1.06 15.19
N LEU A 83 -8.58 1.64 14.66
CA LEU A 83 -9.88 1.01 14.60
C LEU A 83 -9.96 0.17 13.33
N THR A 84 -10.22 -1.13 13.47
CA THR A 84 -10.35 -2.07 12.35
C THR A 84 -11.74 -2.68 12.30
N THR A 85 -12.16 -3.11 11.11
CA THR A 85 -13.40 -3.85 10.91
C THR A 85 -13.15 -5.31 10.53
N LYS A 86 -14.09 -6.19 10.93
CA LYS A 86 -14.14 -7.60 10.49
C LYS A 86 -14.93 -7.78 9.19
N ALA A 87 -15.78 -6.82 8.84
CA ALA A 87 -16.55 -6.87 7.60
C ALA A 87 -15.61 -6.72 6.38
N PRO A 88 -16.02 -7.19 5.18
CA PRO A 88 -15.28 -6.93 3.96
C PRO A 88 -15.04 -5.44 3.78
N HIS A 89 -13.79 -5.03 3.93
CA HIS A 89 -13.35 -3.65 3.76
C HIS A 89 -11.96 -3.63 3.16
N GLY A 90 -11.59 -2.49 2.61
CA GLY A 90 -10.31 -2.28 1.96
C GLY A 90 -9.89 -0.82 2.03
N PRO A 91 -8.62 -0.53 1.72
CA PRO A 91 -8.11 0.82 1.74
C PRO A 91 -8.85 1.74 0.76
N SER A 92 -8.94 3.03 1.11
CA SER A 92 -9.37 4.06 0.16
C SER A 92 -8.22 4.44 -0.77
N ARG A 93 -8.56 4.85 -2.01
CA ARG A 93 -7.59 5.41 -2.95
C ARG A 93 -7.03 6.75 -2.47
N ASP A 94 -7.84 7.53 -1.77
CA ASP A 94 -7.47 8.87 -1.30
C ASP A 94 -6.31 8.83 -0.30
N TRP A 95 -6.09 7.69 0.36
CA TRP A 95 -4.97 7.49 1.27
C TRP A 95 -3.62 7.67 0.58
N LEU A 96 -3.52 7.38 -0.72
CA LEU A 96 -2.29 7.59 -1.49
C LEU A 96 -1.85 9.07 -1.56
N ASN A 97 -2.77 10.01 -1.28
CA ASN A 97 -2.49 11.44 -1.30
C ASN A 97 -1.83 11.94 -0.01
N PHE A 98 -2.08 11.30 1.13
CA PHE A 98 -1.61 11.79 2.44
C PHE A 98 -0.67 10.84 3.18
N VAL A 99 -0.72 9.53 2.91
CA VAL A 99 0.22 8.54 3.47
C VAL A 99 1.64 8.95 3.13
N LYS A 100 2.56 8.96 4.09
CA LYS A 100 3.94 9.40 3.87
C LYS A 100 4.86 8.23 3.53
N SER A 101 4.72 7.10 4.23
CA SER A 101 5.63 5.97 4.11
C SER A 101 5.53 5.26 2.75
N ALA A 102 6.69 4.98 2.15
CA ALA A 102 6.77 4.28 0.87
C ALA A 102 6.15 2.88 0.97
N SER A 103 6.39 2.18 2.08
CA SER A 103 5.87 0.82 2.30
C SER A 103 4.34 0.76 2.39
N ALA A 104 3.68 1.76 3.01
CA ALA A 104 2.22 1.82 3.01
C ALA A 104 1.67 2.13 1.62
N LYS A 105 2.26 3.09 0.89
CA LYS A 105 1.89 3.39 -0.51
C LYS A 105 1.98 2.14 -1.39
N GLU A 106 3.07 1.38 -1.27
CA GLU A 106 3.27 0.16 -2.03
C GLU A 106 2.21 -0.90 -1.71
N ARG A 107 1.96 -1.17 -0.42
CA ARG A 107 0.93 -2.14 0.02
C ARG A 107 -0.47 -1.76 -0.46
N ILE A 108 -0.84 -0.48 -0.37
CA ILE A 108 -2.13 0.03 -0.88
C ILE A 108 -2.24 -0.19 -2.40
N ARG A 109 -1.20 0.18 -3.17
CA ARG A 109 -1.18 -0.02 -4.63
C ARG A 109 -1.28 -1.50 -4.99
N LYS A 110 -0.54 -2.36 -4.27
CA LYS A 110 -0.55 -3.81 -4.46
C LYS A 110 -1.93 -4.40 -4.17
N TRP A 111 -2.62 -3.92 -3.14
CA TRP A 111 -3.99 -4.32 -2.84
C TRP A 111 -4.95 -3.99 -3.99
N PHE A 112 -4.92 -2.77 -4.53
CA PHE A 112 -5.76 -2.43 -5.69
C PHE A 112 -5.40 -3.22 -6.95
N LYS A 113 -4.12 -3.53 -7.15
CA LYS A 113 -3.66 -4.38 -8.25
C LYS A 113 -4.19 -5.81 -8.13
N SER A 114 -4.23 -6.37 -6.91
CA SER A 114 -4.74 -7.72 -6.67
C SER A 114 -6.26 -7.81 -6.81
N GLN A 115 -7.02 -6.78 -6.42
CA GLN A 115 -8.47 -6.72 -6.65
C GLN A 115 -8.84 -6.78 -8.14
N ARG A 116 -7.99 -6.26 -9.02
CA ARG A 116 -8.19 -6.28 -10.48
C ARG A 116 -7.58 -7.50 -11.16
N ARG A 117 -7.06 -8.48 -10.41
CA ARG A 117 -6.32 -9.61 -10.99
C ARG A 117 -7.18 -10.42 -11.94
N GLU A 118 -8.44 -10.68 -11.59
CA GLU A 118 -9.34 -11.46 -12.43
C GLU A 118 -9.67 -10.74 -13.74
N GLU A 119 -9.98 -9.44 -13.67
CA GLU A 119 -10.20 -8.57 -14.85
C GLU A 119 -8.93 -8.46 -15.72
N ASN A 120 -7.76 -8.31 -15.10
CA ASN A 120 -6.48 -8.22 -15.79
C ASN A 120 -6.10 -9.53 -16.49
N VAL A 121 -6.39 -10.69 -15.87
CA VAL A 121 -6.19 -12.00 -16.48
C VAL A 121 -7.12 -12.17 -17.69
N ALA A 122 -8.40 -11.79 -17.56
CA ALA A 122 -9.35 -11.86 -18.66
C ALA A 122 -8.92 -10.97 -19.84
N LYS A 123 -8.57 -9.71 -19.59
CA LYS A 123 -8.08 -8.78 -20.62
C LYS A 123 -6.76 -9.26 -21.26
N GLY A 124 -5.85 -9.80 -20.45
CA GLY A 124 -4.59 -10.35 -20.95
C GLY A 124 -4.80 -11.53 -21.90
N ARG A 125 -5.75 -12.43 -21.58
CA ARG A 125 -6.14 -13.53 -22.47
C ARG A 125 -6.73 -13.02 -23.79
N ASP A 126 -7.64 -12.05 -23.74
CA ASP A 126 -8.25 -11.47 -24.94
C ASP A 126 -7.22 -10.77 -25.85
N LEU A 127 -6.30 -10.00 -25.27
CA LEU A 127 -5.22 -9.35 -26.03
C LEU A 127 -4.27 -10.36 -26.68
N LEU A 128 -3.91 -11.41 -25.92
CA LEU A 128 -3.04 -12.46 -26.42
C LEU A 128 -3.70 -13.23 -27.58
N ASP A 129 -4.97 -13.57 -27.43
CA ASP A 129 -5.72 -14.28 -28.46
C ASP A 129 -5.83 -13.43 -29.74
N LYS A 130 -6.15 -12.13 -29.62
CA LYS A 130 -6.18 -11.19 -30.76
C LYS A 130 -4.84 -11.10 -31.49
N GLU A 131 -3.72 -11.03 -30.76
CA GLU A 131 -2.40 -10.94 -31.39
C GLU A 131 -1.98 -12.27 -32.03
N LEU A 132 -2.30 -13.42 -31.43
CA LEU A 132 -2.05 -14.74 -32.03
C LEU A 132 -2.83 -14.94 -33.33
N HIS A 133 -4.10 -14.50 -33.36
CA HIS A 133 -4.90 -14.45 -34.58
C HIS A 133 -4.27 -13.53 -35.63
N ARG A 134 -3.81 -12.33 -35.23
CA ARG A 134 -3.13 -11.38 -36.14
C ARG A 134 -1.86 -11.97 -36.76
N MET A 135 -1.10 -12.73 -35.97
CA MET A 135 0.13 -13.39 -36.41
C MET A 135 -0.12 -14.71 -37.18
N HIS A 136 -1.39 -15.12 -37.40
CA HIS A 136 -1.78 -16.41 -38.00
C HIS A 136 -1.14 -17.63 -37.32
N ARG A 137 -0.85 -17.52 -36.01
CA ARG A 137 0.03 -18.47 -35.29
C ARG A 137 -0.70 -19.38 -34.30
N LEU A 138 -1.95 -19.78 -34.60
CA LEU A 138 -2.85 -20.66 -33.82
C LEU A 138 -3.82 -19.90 -32.89
N ASN A 139 -4.90 -20.55 -32.44
CA ASN A 139 -5.75 -20.05 -31.37
C ASN A 139 -5.09 -20.30 -30.02
N LEU A 140 -5.39 -19.46 -29.02
CA LEU A 140 -4.88 -19.67 -27.67
C LEU A 140 -5.27 -21.05 -27.08
N ALA A 141 -6.41 -21.59 -27.49
CA ALA A 141 -6.91 -22.91 -27.06
C ALA A 141 -6.09 -24.10 -27.61
N ASP A 142 -5.27 -23.87 -28.63
CA ASP A 142 -4.50 -24.90 -29.32
C ASP A 142 -3.03 -24.98 -28.82
N LEU A 143 -2.66 -24.12 -27.87
CA LEU A 143 -1.34 -24.14 -27.22
C LEU A 143 -1.31 -25.18 -26.07
N PRO A 144 -0.23 -25.98 -25.94
CA PRO A 144 -0.11 -27.04 -24.92
C PRO A 144 0.04 -26.52 -23.49
#